data_AF-A0A439DFB3-F1
#
_entry.id   AF-A0A439DFB3-F1
#
_cell.length_a   1.000
_cell.length_b   1.000
_cell.length_c   1.000
_cell.angle_alpha   90.00
_cell.angle_beta   90.00
_cell.angle_gamma   90.00
#
_symmetry.space_group_name_H-M   'P 1'
#
loop_
_entity.id
_entity.type
_entity.pdbx_description
1 polymer ?
#
loop_
_entity_poly.entity_id
_entity_poly.type
_entity_poly.pdbx_seq_one_letter_code
_entity_poly.pdbx_strand_id
1 'polypeptide(L)'
;MAMMGIYIGVQQRWCIDNTLADKTKPLLASAEDEYTSIYFLFCRALFVRLWVRQEILLAKPAAAAVACGRSSMRWMTFRRAMGCVVMKDRASFKYSREVSARLYYIWAFVYPTYAAVFSYLREVYGSVKGADHWDRIYAILSLDDNARELGIVTDYVGIRTHIELYEDVTRRTLECWGHPDILIECMLENAPFPNHSSTCAPTRVPYWPAGSPYKSSLGSPNRYE
;
A
#
# COMPACT_ATOMS: atom_id res chain seq x y z
N MET A 1 -10.62 47.36 11.49
CA MET A 1 -9.37 47.40 12.27
C MET A 1 -9.63 46.68 13.59
N ALA A 2 -9.23 45.41 13.69
CA ALA A 2 -9.07 44.61 14.92
C ALA A 2 -8.61 43.20 14.49
N MET A 3 -7.30 43.04 14.23
CA MET A 3 -6.66 41.73 14.18
C MET A 3 -6.36 41.32 15.62
N MET A 4 -7.07 40.31 16.12
CA MET A 4 -6.71 39.63 17.36
C MET A 4 -5.96 38.36 16.98
N GLY A 5 -4.64 38.48 16.85
CA GLY A 5 -3.75 37.36 16.57
C GLY A 5 -3.61 36.48 17.80
N ILE A 6 -4.17 35.26 17.74
CA ILE A 6 -3.88 34.22 18.74
C ILE A 6 -2.60 33.53 18.29
N TYR A 7 -1.48 33.92 18.89
CA TYR A 7 -0.23 33.17 18.86
C TYR A 7 -0.45 31.85 19.62
N ILE A 8 -0.64 30.75 18.90
CA ILE A 8 -0.51 29.42 19.48
C ILE A 8 0.97 29.03 19.33
N GLY A 9 1.75 29.37 20.36
CA GLY A 9 3.09 28.85 20.54
C GLY A 9 3.04 27.35 20.87
N VAL A 10 3.05 26.51 19.84
CA VAL A 10 3.57 25.15 19.98
C VAL A 10 5.02 25.23 19.48
N GLN A 11 5.95 25.37 20.42
CA GLN A 11 7.35 25.03 20.17
C GLN A 11 7.37 23.55 19.78
N GLN A 12 7.34 23.25 18.48
CA GLN A 12 7.82 21.98 17.96
C GLN A 12 9.28 21.89 18.37
N ARG A 13 9.58 21.16 19.45
CA ARG A 13 10.92 20.63 19.68
C ARG A 13 11.23 19.75 18.47
N TRP A 14 11.93 20.31 17.50
CA TRP A 14 12.51 19.54 16.42
C TRP A 14 13.41 18.49 17.06
N CYS A 15 13.21 17.23 16.70
CA CYS A 15 14.09 16.16 17.12
C CYS A 15 15.52 16.54 16.67
N ILE A 16 16.42 16.79 17.61
CA ILE A 16 17.84 17.13 17.36
C ILE A 16 18.64 15.84 17.09
N ASP A 17 17.97 14.77 16.65
CA ASP A 17 18.63 13.53 16.31
C ASP A 17 19.33 13.68 14.96
N ASN A 18 20.61 14.06 15.02
CA ASN A 18 21.48 14.13 13.85
C ASN A 18 21.72 12.76 13.20
N THR A 19 21.34 11.66 13.86
CA THR A 19 21.43 10.29 13.35
C THR A 19 20.14 9.81 12.69
N LEU A 20 19.10 10.66 12.60
CA LEU A 20 17.80 10.26 12.05
C LEU A 20 17.91 9.73 10.61
N ALA A 21 18.79 10.31 9.80
CA ALA A 21 19.07 9.89 8.43
C ALA A 21 20.14 8.78 8.32
N ASP A 22 20.85 8.47 9.41
CA ASP A 22 21.88 7.44 9.42
C ASP A 22 21.25 6.05 9.62
N LYS A 23 21.24 5.24 8.55
CA LYS A 23 20.71 3.87 8.56
C LYS A 23 21.51 2.91 9.45
N THR A 24 22.76 3.24 9.78
CA THR A 24 23.65 2.39 10.59
C THR A 24 23.40 2.55 12.08
N LYS A 25 22.64 3.57 12.47
CA LYS A 25 22.21 3.78 13.84
C LYS A 25 20.80 3.19 14.02
N PRO A 26 20.49 2.59 15.17
CA PRO A 26 19.12 2.18 15.45
C PRO A 26 18.20 3.40 15.52
N LEU A 27 16.91 3.19 15.33
CA LEU A 27 15.93 4.25 15.60
C LEU A 27 15.95 4.57 17.10
N LEU A 28 16.22 5.82 17.46
CA LEU A 28 16.16 6.30 18.84
C LEU A 28 14.69 6.44 19.29
N ALA A 29 13.99 5.32 19.38
CA ALA A 29 12.77 5.20 20.18
C ALA A 29 13.21 4.59 21.51
N SER A 30 13.12 5.40 22.56
CA SER A 30 13.71 5.14 23.88
C SER A 30 12.83 4.24 24.76
N ALA A 31 11.55 4.06 24.39
CA ALA A 31 10.60 3.27 25.15
C ALA A 31 9.84 2.26 24.26
N GLU A 32 9.52 1.09 24.82
CA GLU A 32 8.67 0.07 24.20
C GLU A 32 7.29 0.63 23.77
N ASP A 33 6.79 1.61 24.50
CA ASP A 33 5.52 2.31 24.21
C ASP A 33 5.56 3.08 22.89
N GLU A 34 6.71 3.62 22.50
CA GLU A 34 6.86 4.37 21.25
C GLU A 34 6.78 3.42 20.04
N TYR A 35 7.48 2.28 20.10
CA TYR A 35 7.39 1.24 19.08
C TYR A 35 5.98 0.63 18.98
N THR A 36 5.33 0.44 20.13
CA THR A 36 3.94 -0.03 20.19
C THR A 36 2.99 0.97 19.54
N SER A 37 3.18 2.26 19.78
CA SER A 37 2.39 3.33 19.15
C SER A 37 2.58 3.37 17.63
N ILE A 38 3.81 3.21 17.15
CA ILE A 38 4.12 3.12 15.70
C ILE A 38 3.44 1.89 15.09
N TYR A 39 3.48 0.75 15.78
CA TYR A 39 2.80 -0.46 15.33
C TYR A 39 1.28 -0.24 15.17
N PHE A 40 0.61 0.30 16.19
CA PHE A 40 -0.83 0.56 16.12
C PHE A 40 -1.20 1.63 15.08
N LEU A 41 -0.32 2.61 14.87
CA LEU A 41 -0.47 3.57 13.78
C LEU A 41 -0.50 2.84 12.43
N PHE A 42 0.48 1.98 12.14
CA PHE A 42 0.54 1.21 10.89
C PHE A 42 -0.57 0.16 10.74
N CYS A 43 -1.17 -0.28 11.83
CA CYS A 43 -2.34 -1.15 11.80
C CYS A 43 -3.65 -0.41 11.44
N ARG A 44 -3.65 0.93 11.36
CA ARG A 44 -4.86 1.67 10.99
C ARG A 44 -5.33 1.29 9.58
N ALA A 45 -6.65 1.23 9.43
CA ALA A 45 -7.30 0.85 8.18
C ALA A 45 -6.89 1.72 6.98
N LEU A 46 -6.41 2.94 7.21
CA LEU A 46 -5.97 3.84 6.15
C LEU A 46 -4.81 3.25 5.31
N PHE A 47 -3.89 2.50 5.91
CA PHE A 47 -2.71 1.96 5.23
C PHE A 47 -3.02 0.74 4.34
N VAL A 48 -4.21 0.16 4.52
CA VAL A 48 -4.68 -1.01 3.75
C VAL A 48 -5.78 -0.66 2.76
N ARG A 49 -6.15 0.62 2.61
CA ARG A 49 -7.19 1.07 1.68
C ARG A 49 -6.55 1.56 0.39
N LEU A 50 -7.04 1.07 -0.74
CA LEU A 50 -6.53 1.39 -2.07
C LEU A 50 -6.74 2.86 -2.40
N TRP A 51 -7.96 3.36 -2.22
CA TRP A 51 -8.29 4.75 -2.49
C TRP A 51 -7.42 5.73 -1.68
N VAL A 52 -7.03 5.39 -0.45
CA VAL A 52 -6.12 6.23 0.35
C VAL A 52 -4.75 6.34 -0.31
N ARG A 53 -4.26 5.24 -0.91
CA ARG A 53 -3.01 5.27 -1.70
C ARG A 53 -3.18 6.14 -2.92
N GLN A 54 -4.28 6.00 -3.66
CA GLN A 54 -4.54 6.82 -4.85
C GLN A 54 -4.53 8.31 -4.51
N GLU A 55 -5.27 8.72 -3.49
CA GLU A 55 -5.35 10.10 -3.03
C GLU A 55 -3.97 10.66 -2.66
N ILE A 56 -3.17 9.88 -1.91
CA ILE A 56 -1.83 10.31 -1.49
C ILE A 56 -0.88 10.50 -2.68
N LEU A 57 -0.98 9.63 -3.70
CA LEU A 57 -0.11 9.66 -4.86
C LEU A 57 -0.51 10.74 -5.87
N LEU A 58 -1.81 10.97 -6.04
CA LEU A 58 -2.35 12.03 -6.89
C LEU A 58 -2.25 13.41 -6.22
N ALA A 59 -2.16 13.47 -4.89
CA ALA A 59 -2.04 14.72 -4.17
C ALA A 59 -0.71 15.44 -4.48
N LYS A 60 -0.81 16.76 -4.68
CA LYS A 60 0.37 17.61 -4.84
C LYS A 60 1.24 17.54 -3.58
N PRO A 61 2.52 17.15 -3.68
CA PRO A 61 3.41 16.99 -2.51
C PRO A 61 3.45 18.15 -1.53
N ALA A 62 3.34 19.38 -2.05
CA ALA A 62 3.43 20.59 -1.25
C ALA A 62 2.18 20.84 -0.38
N ALA A 63 1.01 20.33 -0.79
CA ALA A 63 -0.28 20.58 -0.17
C ALA A 63 -0.81 19.39 0.65
N ALA A 64 -0.30 18.18 0.42
CA ALA A 64 -0.73 16.98 1.13
C ALA A 64 -0.33 16.99 2.61
N ALA A 65 -1.27 16.63 3.49
CA ALA A 65 -1.06 16.52 4.92
C ALA A 65 -1.75 15.27 5.50
N VAL A 66 -1.16 14.71 6.56
CA VAL A 66 -1.80 13.70 7.40
C VAL A 66 -2.38 14.40 8.62
N ALA A 67 -3.65 14.14 8.90
CA ALA A 67 -4.32 14.60 10.11
C ALA A 67 -4.64 13.41 11.02
N CYS A 68 -4.41 13.58 12.32
CA CYS A 68 -4.77 12.64 13.36
C CYS A 68 -5.39 13.41 14.53
N GLY A 69 -6.72 13.43 14.61
CA GLY A 69 -7.44 14.23 15.60
C GLY A 69 -7.20 15.72 15.37
N ARG A 70 -6.65 16.41 16.38
CA ARG A 70 -6.34 17.85 16.33
C ARG A 70 -4.94 18.16 15.78
N SER A 71 -4.14 17.15 15.53
CA SER A 71 -2.77 17.30 15.05
C SER A 71 -2.70 17.01 13.57
N SER A 72 -1.92 17.80 12.83
CA SER A 72 -1.62 17.53 11.43
C SER A 72 -0.14 17.75 11.13
N MET A 73 0.35 17.07 10.09
CA MET A 73 1.69 17.26 9.58
C MET A 73 1.73 17.08 8.08
N ARG A 74 2.72 17.69 7.42
CA ARG A 74 2.93 17.52 5.97
C ARG A 74 3.16 16.04 5.65
N TRP A 75 2.55 15.56 4.56
CA TRP A 75 2.70 14.18 4.11
C TRP A 75 4.18 13.80 3.92
N MET A 76 4.98 14.70 3.34
CA MET A 76 6.40 14.44 3.12
C MET A 76 7.20 14.26 4.42
N THR A 77 6.83 14.97 5.49
CA THR A 77 7.44 14.76 6.81
C THR A 77 7.06 13.40 7.36
N PHE A 78 5.77 13.05 7.29
CA PHE A 78 5.27 11.75 7.73
C PHE A 78 5.91 10.58 6.96
N ARG A 79 6.00 10.70 5.64
CA ARG A 79 6.62 9.72 4.75
C ARG A 79 8.10 9.50 5.05
N ARG A 80 8.86 10.56 5.33
CA ARG A 80 10.26 10.44 5.76
C ARG A 80 10.39 9.70 7.09
N ALA A 81 9.53 10.02 8.06
CA ALA A 81 9.50 9.32 9.34
C ALA A 81 9.17 7.82 9.15
N MET A 82 8.20 7.48 8.31
CA MET A 82 7.94 6.08 7.93
C MET A 82 9.16 5.42 7.32
N GLY A 83 9.86 6.12 6.42
CA GLY A 83 11.12 5.65 5.83
C GLY A 83 12.18 5.33 6.89
N CYS A 84 12.37 6.19 7.89
CA CYS A 84 13.27 5.91 9.01
C CYS A 84 12.87 4.64 9.77
N VAL A 85 11.57 4.48 10.07
CA VAL A 85 11.08 3.26 10.75
C VAL A 85 11.33 2.02 9.92
N VAL A 86 11.10 2.09 8.61
CA VAL A 86 11.26 0.99 7.67
C VAL A 86 12.73 0.58 7.50
N MET A 87 13.63 1.55 7.39
CA MET A 87 15.03 1.34 7.00
C MET A 87 15.98 1.08 8.16
N LYS A 88 15.64 1.52 9.38
CA LYS A 88 16.53 1.42 10.55
C LYS A 88 16.20 0.18 11.36
N ASP A 89 17.24 -0.40 11.96
CA ASP A 89 17.09 -1.44 12.96
C ASP A 89 16.32 -0.94 14.17
N ARG A 90 15.58 -1.85 14.79
CA ARG A 90 14.70 -1.60 15.92
C ARG A 90 15.04 -2.58 17.03
N ALA A 91 14.97 -2.11 18.27
CA ALA A 91 15.01 -3.02 19.41
C ALA A 91 13.84 -4.01 19.34
N SER A 92 14.03 -5.22 19.87
CA SER A 92 12.92 -6.15 19.97
C SER A 92 11.90 -5.65 20.99
N PHE A 93 10.63 -5.73 20.64
CA PHE A 93 9.48 -5.40 21.48
C PHE A 93 8.34 -6.40 21.22
N LYS A 94 7.24 -6.28 21.99
CA LYS A 94 6.08 -7.18 21.93
C LYS A 94 5.56 -7.51 20.51
N TYR A 95 5.61 -6.55 19.57
CA TYR A 95 5.08 -6.69 18.21
C TYR A 95 6.16 -6.70 17.11
N SER A 96 7.41 -7.08 17.43
CA SER A 96 8.54 -7.10 16.47
C SER A 96 8.24 -7.88 15.19
N ARG A 97 7.57 -9.02 15.32
CA ARG A 97 7.27 -9.90 14.18
C ARG A 97 6.16 -9.31 13.32
N GLU A 98 5.11 -8.82 13.95
CA GLU A 98 3.92 -8.26 13.33
C GLU A 98 4.24 -6.95 12.63
N VAL A 99 5.07 -6.08 13.24
CA VAL A 99 5.49 -4.85 12.57
C VAL A 99 6.31 -5.17 11.34
N SER A 100 7.22 -6.16 11.39
CA SER A 100 8.04 -6.54 10.23
C SER A 100 7.18 -7.00 9.04
N ALA A 101 6.13 -7.80 9.31
CA ALA A 101 5.16 -8.18 8.28
C ALA A 101 4.35 -6.98 7.76
N ARG A 102 4.10 -5.96 8.59
CA ARG A 102 3.37 -4.75 8.20
C ARG A 102 4.22 -3.75 7.40
N LEU A 103 5.51 -3.67 7.67
CA LEU A 103 6.41 -2.72 6.99
C LEU A 103 6.45 -2.94 5.49
N TYR A 104 6.23 -4.17 5.03
CA TYR A 104 6.06 -4.47 3.62
C TYR A 104 4.96 -3.61 2.95
N TYR A 105 3.80 -3.49 3.59
CA TYR A 105 2.71 -2.64 3.07
C TYR A 105 3.00 -1.15 3.20
N ILE A 106 3.76 -0.77 4.23
CA ILE A 106 4.19 0.62 4.44
C ILE A 106 5.25 1.02 3.39
N TRP A 107 6.05 0.07 2.91
CA TRP A 107 7.09 0.29 1.90
C TRP A 107 6.53 0.96 0.65
N ALA A 108 5.34 0.55 0.21
CA ALA A 108 4.64 1.13 -0.95
C ALA A 108 4.34 2.63 -0.78
N PHE A 109 4.12 3.12 0.46
CA PHE A 109 3.93 4.55 0.74
C PHE A 109 5.26 5.32 0.79
N VAL A 110 6.35 4.65 1.15
CA VAL A 110 7.70 5.25 1.21
C VAL A 110 8.30 5.34 -0.19
N TYR A 111 8.10 4.34 -1.04
CA TYR A 111 8.65 4.24 -2.39
C TYR A 111 7.57 3.94 -3.44
N PRO A 112 6.78 4.95 -3.82
CA PRO A 112 5.59 4.77 -4.64
C PRO A 112 5.86 4.43 -6.10
N THR A 113 7.07 4.69 -6.60
CA THR A 113 7.49 4.35 -7.97
C THR A 113 7.40 2.86 -8.28
N TYR A 114 7.46 1.99 -7.26
CA TYR A 114 7.29 0.54 -7.43
C TYR A 114 5.82 0.08 -7.37
N ALA A 115 4.90 0.96 -6.93
CA ALA A 115 3.50 0.62 -6.70
C ALA A 115 2.59 0.85 -7.93
N ALA A 116 3.14 1.42 -9.00
CA ALA A 116 2.40 1.82 -10.20
C ALA A 116 2.51 0.82 -11.37
N VAL A 117 3.29 -0.26 -11.23
CA VAL A 117 3.50 -1.19 -12.33
C VAL A 117 2.49 -2.33 -12.26
N PHE A 118 1.87 -2.66 -13.39
CA PHE A 118 0.86 -3.72 -13.50
C PHE A 118 1.33 -5.10 -13.00
N SER A 119 2.62 -5.41 -13.12
CA SER A 119 3.23 -6.66 -12.66
C SER A 119 3.36 -6.80 -11.13
N TYR A 120 2.94 -5.78 -10.37
CA TYR A 120 2.94 -5.79 -8.91
C TYR A 120 1.52 -5.60 -8.33
N LEU A 121 0.48 -5.78 -9.14
CA LEU A 121 -0.93 -5.61 -8.74
C LEU A 121 -1.27 -6.42 -7.48
N ARG A 122 -0.99 -7.73 -7.51
CA ARG A 122 -1.27 -8.65 -6.40
C ARG A 122 -0.38 -8.37 -5.20
N GLU A 123 0.88 -8.03 -5.46
CA GLU A 123 1.86 -7.77 -4.42
C GLU A 123 1.47 -6.54 -3.59
N VAL A 124 1.15 -5.45 -4.29
CA VAL A 124 0.91 -4.13 -3.70
C VAL A 124 -0.53 -4.00 -3.23
N TYR A 125 -1.48 -4.58 -3.95
CA TYR A 125 -2.92 -4.38 -3.74
C TYR A 125 -3.72 -5.64 -3.37
N GLY A 126 -3.13 -6.83 -3.46
CA GLY A 126 -3.81 -8.10 -3.12
C GLY A 126 -4.19 -8.24 -1.65
N SER A 127 -3.52 -7.49 -0.76
CA SER A 127 -3.82 -7.43 0.68
C SER A 127 -4.86 -6.38 1.06
N VAL A 128 -5.26 -5.52 0.11
CA VAL A 128 -6.22 -4.43 0.35
C VAL A 128 -7.61 -5.03 0.49
N LYS A 129 -8.18 -4.90 1.70
CA LYS A 129 -9.54 -5.35 2.02
C LYS A 129 -10.56 -4.43 1.38
N GLY A 130 -11.58 -5.01 0.74
CA GLY A 130 -12.76 -4.28 0.25
C GLY A 130 -12.52 -3.42 -0.99
N ALA A 131 -11.41 -3.60 -1.70
CA ALA A 131 -11.30 -3.07 -3.05
C ALA A 131 -12.13 -3.94 -3.98
N ASP A 132 -13.04 -3.32 -4.72
CA ASP A 132 -13.70 -3.98 -5.83
C ASP A 132 -12.65 -4.45 -6.84
N HIS A 133 -12.92 -5.55 -7.54
CA HIS A 133 -12.02 -6.08 -8.56
C HIS A 133 -11.74 -5.04 -9.66
N TRP A 134 -12.71 -4.17 -9.97
CA TRP A 134 -12.53 -3.03 -10.87
C TRP A 134 -11.60 -1.95 -10.29
N ASP A 135 -11.74 -1.63 -9.00
CA ASP A 135 -10.99 -0.55 -8.37
C ASP A 135 -9.48 -0.79 -8.42
N ARG A 136 -9.02 -2.03 -8.34
CA ARG A 136 -7.58 -2.36 -8.41
C ARG A 136 -6.96 -1.95 -9.73
N ILE A 137 -7.62 -2.27 -10.84
CA ILE A 137 -7.15 -1.93 -12.18
C ILE A 137 -7.23 -0.43 -12.39
N TYR A 138 -8.39 0.16 -12.09
CA TYR A 138 -8.62 1.58 -12.30
C TYR A 138 -7.72 2.43 -11.42
N ALA A 139 -7.35 1.94 -10.23
CA ALA A 139 -6.34 2.59 -9.42
C ALA A 139 -4.99 2.64 -10.10
N ILE A 140 -4.50 1.52 -10.66
CA ILE A 140 -3.22 1.56 -11.37
C ILE A 140 -3.31 2.43 -12.62
N LEU A 141 -4.37 2.32 -13.42
CA LEU A 141 -4.59 3.17 -14.59
C LEU A 141 -4.55 4.66 -14.23
N SER A 142 -5.02 5.03 -13.04
CA SER A 142 -4.96 6.41 -12.55
C SER A 142 -3.59 6.84 -12.03
N LEU A 143 -2.74 5.88 -11.63
CA LEU A 143 -1.47 6.11 -10.93
C LEU A 143 -0.24 6.01 -11.82
N ASP A 144 -0.32 5.29 -12.92
CA ASP A 144 0.77 5.13 -13.89
C ASP A 144 0.50 5.98 -15.12
N ASP A 145 1.33 7.00 -15.34
CA ASP A 145 1.24 7.85 -16.52
C ASP A 145 1.42 7.04 -17.82
N ASN A 146 2.22 5.96 -17.81
CA ASN A 146 2.38 5.08 -18.97
C ASN A 146 1.09 4.32 -19.24
N ALA A 147 0.32 3.96 -18.20
CA ALA A 147 -0.92 3.24 -18.36
C ALA A 147 -2.00 4.04 -19.12
N ARG A 148 -1.84 5.36 -19.27
CA ARG A 148 -2.67 6.17 -20.18
C ARG A 148 -2.51 5.76 -21.64
N GLU A 149 -1.34 5.28 -22.04
CA GLU A 149 -1.07 4.81 -23.42
C GLU A 149 -1.92 3.60 -23.80
N LEU A 150 -2.40 2.83 -22.81
CA LEU A 150 -3.31 1.71 -23.04
C LEU A 150 -4.69 2.17 -23.54
N GLY A 151 -5.04 3.46 -23.40
CA GLY A 151 -6.31 4.01 -23.86
C GLY A 151 -7.53 3.36 -23.21
N ILE A 152 -7.38 2.89 -21.96
CA ILE A 152 -8.47 2.28 -21.19
C ILE A 152 -9.15 3.38 -20.40
N VAL A 153 -10.45 3.58 -20.66
CA VAL A 153 -11.27 4.57 -19.97
C VAL A 153 -12.01 3.88 -18.82
N THR A 154 -12.08 4.56 -17.68
CA THR A 154 -12.90 4.13 -16.53
C THR A 154 -14.37 4.13 -16.92
N ASP A 155 -14.97 2.94 -16.96
CA ASP A 155 -16.40 2.76 -17.21
C ASP A 155 -17.00 1.86 -16.12
N TYR A 156 -17.45 2.52 -15.05
CA TYR A 156 -18.16 1.87 -13.95
C TYR A 156 -19.65 1.62 -14.26
N VAL A 157 -20.12 2.07 -15.41
CA VAL A 157 -21.54 2.04 -15.81
C VAL A 157 -21.80 0.92 -16.84
N GLY A 158 -20.75 0.43 -17.48
CA GLY A 158 -20.81 -0.55 -18.55
C GLY A 158 -21.13 -1.99 -18.12
N ILE A 159 -21.61 -2.76 -19.10
CA ILE A 159 -21.88 -4.21 -19.09
C ILE A 159 -20.56 -5.02 -19.11
N ARG A 160 -19.48 -4.47 -18.57
CA ARG A 160 -18.18 -5.14 -18.59
C ARG A 160 -17.92 -5.83 -17.28
N THR A 161 -17.80 -7.15 -17.33
CA THR A 161 -17.34 -7.94 -16.20
C THR A 161 -15.90 -7.56 -15.86
N HIS A 162 -15.48 -7.76 -14.60
CA HIS A 162 -14.09 -7.55 -14.21
C HIS A 162 -13.14 -8.43 -15.04
N ILE A 163 -13.56 -9.65 -15.41
CA ILE A 163 -12.79 -10.58 -16.24
C ILE A 163 -12.46 -9.95 -17.61
N GLU A 164 -13.47 -9.43 -18.31
CA GLU A 164 -13.27 -8.79 -19.62
C GLU A 164 -12.38 -7.55 -19.52
N LEU A 165 -12.46 -6.80 -18.42
CA LEU A 165 -11.55 -5.67 -18.18
C LEU A 165 -10.11 -6.14 -17.99
N TYR A 166 -9.88 -7.19 -17.20
CA TYR A 166 -8.55 -7.75 -16.99
C TYR A 166 -7.95 -8.35 -18.27
N GLU A 167 -8.75 -9.05 -19.08
CA GLU A 167 -8.32 -9.54 -20.39
C GLU A 167 -7.88 -8.41 -21.31
N ASP A 168 -8.67 -7.33 -21.37
CA ASP A 168 -8.37 -6.17 -22.18
C ASP A 168 -7.09 -5.46 -21.72
N VAL A 169 -6.93 -5.24 -20.41
CA VAL A 169 -5.72 -4.66 -19.83
C VAL A 169 -4.50 -5.52 -20.16
N THR A 170 -4.59 -6.83 -19.95
CA THR A 170 -3.50 -7.77 -20.20
C THR A 170 -3.10 -7.75 -21.67
N ARG A 171 -4.07 -7.86 -22.58
CA ARG A 171 -3.84 -7.84 -24.02
C ARG A 171 -3.20 -6.53 -24.47
N ARG A 172 -3.73 -5.37 -24.06
CA ARG A 172 -3.17 -4.07 -24.45
C ARG A 172 -1.78 -3.83 -23.86
N THR A 173 -1.52 -4.30 -22.65
CA THR A 173 -0.19 -4.25 -22.02
C THR A 173 0.84 -5.03 -22.85
N LEU A 174 0.47 -6.24 -23.30
CA LEU A 174 1.32 -7.06 -24.17
C LEU A 174 1.53 -6.40 -25.54
N GLU A 175 0.48 -5.84 -26.14
CA GLU A 175 0.55 -5.15 -27.44
C GLU A 175 1.38 -3.87 -27.38
N CYS A 176 1.26 -3.08 -26.30
CA CYS A 176 1.89 -1.77 -26.17
C CYS A 176 3.36 -1.86 -25.78
N TRP A 177 3.71 -2.74 -24.83
CA TRP A 177 5.06 -2.78 -24.26
C TRP A 177 5.82 -4.08 -24.57
N GLY A 178 5.18 -5.13 -25.10
CA GLY A 178 5.84 -6.38 -25.45
C GLY A 178 6.39 -7.17 -24.26
N HIS A 179 6.09 -6.77 -23.03
CA HIS A 179 6.60 -7.39 -21.81
C HIS A 179 5.55 -8.34 -21.20
N PRO A 180 5.87 -9.62 -20.98
CA PRO A 180 4.94 -10.60 -20.43
C PRO A 180 4.76 -10.49 -18.90
N ASP A 181 5.38 -9.53 -18.24
CA ASP A 181 5.40 -9.43 -16.77
C ASP A 181 4.00 -9.32 -16.15
N ILE A 182 3.02 -8.77 -16.89
CA ILE A 182 1.62 -8.74 -16.45
C ILE A 182 1.03 -10.14 -16.25
N LEU A 183 1.56 -11.15 -16.93
CA LEU A 183 1.13 -12.54 -16.78
C LEU A 183 1.56 -13.15 -15.44
N ILE A 184 2.48 -12.53 -14.68
CA ILE A 184 2.81 -12.93 -13.30
C ILE A 184 1.60 -12.81 -12.39
N GLU A 185 0.70 -11.87 -12.70
CA GLU A 185 -0.57 -11.70 -12.00
C GLU A 185 -1.52 -12.89 -12.24
N CYS A 186 -1.27 -13.71 -13.29
CA CYS A 186 -2.16 -14.81 -13.70
C CYS A 186 -2.19 -16.00 -12.76
N MET A 187 -1.44 -15.94 -11.65
CA MET A 187 -1.33 -17.02 -10.66
C MET A 187 -1.23 -18.37 -11.37
N LEU A 188 -0.13 -18.61 -12.08
CA LEU A 188 0.22 -19.94 -12.61
C LEU A 188 0.48 -20.98 -11.49
N GLU A 189 0.01 -20.76 -10.26
CA GLU A 189 0.33 -21.54 -9.08
C GLU A 189 -0.48 -22.85 -9.04
N ASN A 190 0.28 -23.95 -9.17
CA ASN A 190 -0.03 -25.33 -8.79
C ASN A 190 -0.91 -26.13 -9.75
N ALA A 191 -0.32 -26.59 -10.87
CA ALA A 191 -0.71 -27.89 -11.39
C ALA A 191 -0.60 -28.91 -10.23
N PRO A 192 -1.69 -29.60 -9.84
CA PRO A 192 -1.58 -30.63 -8.83
C PRO A 192 -0.58 -31.68 -9.33
N PHE A 193 0.39 -32.06 -8.50
CA PHE A 193 1.02 -33.36 -8.65
C PHE A 193 -0.08 -34.42 -8.77
N PRO A 194 0.10 -35.43 -9.65
CA PRO A 194 -0.98 -36.30 -10.08
C PRO A 194 -1.48 -37.05 -8.85
N ASN A 195 -2.74 -36.84 -8.48
CA ASN A 195 -3.60 -37.79 -7.72
C ASN A 195 -4.96 -37.21 -7.32
N HIS A 196 -5.32 -35.99 -7.71
CA HIS A 196 -6.72 -35.54 -7.63
C HIS A 196 -7.16 -34.93 -8.96
N SER A 197 -8.16 -35.56 -9.56
CA SER A 197 -8.90 -35.15 -10.75
C SER A 197 -9.66 -33.86 -10.51
N SER A 198 -8.93 -32.74 -10.50
CA SER A 198 -9.51 -31.40 -10.62
C SER A 198 -8.57 -30.59 -11.49
N THR A 199 -8.88 -30.60 -12.78
CA THR A 199 -8.30 -29.76 -13.82
C THR A 199 -8.55 -28.29 -13.51
N CYS A 200 -7.73 -27.67 -12.67
CA CYS A 200 -7.61 -26.22 -12.66
C CYS A 200 -6.60 -25.86 -13.76
N ALA A 201 -7.10 -25.61 -14.96
CA ALA A 201 -6.33 -24.95 -16.00
C ALA A 201 -5.84 -23.58 -15.46
N PRO A 202 -4.66 -23.09 -15.89
CA PRO A 202 -4.21 -21.75 -15.54
C PRO A 202 -5.30 -20.75 -15.93
N THR A 203 -5.65 -19.85 -15.02
CA THR A 203 -6.59 -18.78 -15.33
C THR A 203 -5.95 -17.93 -16.44
N ARG A 204 -6.54 -17.94 -17.64
CA ARG A 204 -6.08 -17.15 -18.81
C ARG A 204 -6.12 -15.64 -18.56
N VAL A 205 -6.69 -15.26 -17.43
CA VAL A 205 -6.91 -13.92 -16.94
C VAL A 205 -6.37 -13.93 -15.53
N PRO A 206 -5.76 -12.84 -15.06
CA PRO A 206 -5.31 -12.89 -13.70
C PRO A 206 -6.46 -12.99 -12.70
N TYR A 207 -6.20 -13.61 -11.54
CA TYR A 207 -7.23 -13.97 -10.56
C TYR A 207 -6.79 -13.50 -9.19
N TRP A 208 -7.49 -12.50 -8.65
CA TRP A 208 -7.14 -11.83 -7.39
C TRP A 208 -8.27 -11.97 -6.38
N PRO A 209 -8.51 -13.18 -5.84
CA PRO A 209 -9.56 -13.37 -4.84
C PRO A 209 -9.31 -12.43 -3.65
N ALA A 210 -10.40 -11.94 -3.06
CA ALA A 210 -10.32 -11.20 -1.81
C ALA A 210 -9.74 -12.12 -0.72
N GLY A 211 -8.51 -11.82 -0.30
CA GLY A 211 -7.77 -12.66 0.65
C GLY A 211 -6.75 -13.52 -0.06
N SER A 212 -5.49 -13.11 0.03
CA SER A 212 -4.34 -13.93 -0.32
C SER A 212 -4.41 -15.32 0.38
N PRO A 213 -4.02 -16.41 -0.29
CA PRO A 213 -3.88 -17.73 0.34
C PRO A 213 -2.79 -17.75 1.42
N TYR A 214 -1.95 -16.71 1.48
CA TYR A 214 -1.22 -16.36 2.69
C TYR A 214 -2.22 -15.87 3.75
N LYS A 215 -2.99 -16.80 4.30
CA LYS A 215 -3.56 -16.67 5.65
C LYS A 215 -2.38 -16.37 6.55
N SER A 216 -2.16 -15.08 6.79
CA SER A 216 -1.54 -14.66 8.04
C SER A 216 -2.34 -15.36 9.13
N SER A 217 -1.68 -16.20 9.90
CA SER A 217 -2.12 -16.75 11.18
C SER A 217 -2.32 -15.64 12.24
N LEU A 218 -2.78 -14.47 11.81
CA LEU A 218 -3.25 -13.38 12.63
C LEU A 218 -4.67 -13.73 13.05
N GLY A 219 -4.77 -14.40 14.19
CA GLY A 219 -6.01 -14.50 14.93
C GLY A 219 -6.65 -13.11 15.06
N SER A 220 -7.95 -13.05 14.85
CA SER A 220 -8.76 -11.88 15.13
C SER A 220 -8.44 -11.36 16.54
N PRO A 221 -8.15 -10.06 16.73
CA PRO A 221 -8.20 -9.49 18.07
C PRO A 221 -9.66 -9.56 18.51
N ASN A 222 -9.91 -10.25 19.62
CA ASN A 222 -11.21 -10.31 20.25
C ASN A 222 -11.82 -8.91 20.37
N ARG A 223 -13.10 -8.82 20.02
CA ARG A 223 -13.97 -7.71 20.42
C ARG A 223 -13.96 -7.67 21.94
N TYR A 224 -13.57 -6.55 22.51
CA TYR A 224 -13.95 -6.21 23.87
C TYR A 224 -15.18 -5.31 23.77
N GLU A 225 -16.30 -5.87 24.23
CA GLU A 225 -17.40 -5.09 24.83
C GLU A 225 -16.91 -4.45 26.15
#